data_AF-A0A8J8EDL9-F1
#
_entry.id   AF-A0A8J8EDL9-F1
#
_cell.length_a   1.000
_cell.length_b   1.000
_cell.length_c   1.000
_cell.angle_alpha   90.00
_cell.angle_beta   90.00
_cell.angle_gamma   90.00
#
_symmetry.space_group_name_H-M   'P 1'
#
loop_
_entity.id
_entity.type
_entity.pdbx_description
1 polymer ?
#
loop_
_entity_poly.entity_id
_entity_poly.type
_entity_poly.pdbx_seq_one_letter_code
_entity_poly.pdbx_strand_id
1 'polypeptide(L)'
;MQMKYAHHFHAYQPGDIVYVKDGDGSGPIEYEERRSPVAIRIRGEEVKGENWTRAMLYSYEHIADTLSRMKGVSIDIEPFTFLMLLRYRRNAFDDAVELLRRFDAVPTTPFHPIVPHLDEFEERILARVSFDFYAPLIDDKPVIGYWLPEAVITRRTAQIIESQTDRKLVFLLDERQLLYDFPQAKHSCNRYGNSFVFGREWGISDAFAFNTLDVPGLISATLSYRDDRKENLGVPYLIFTASDLESLLGNPAQLDRFTAWMDGLEGNGVERVSAMEFVRRKLSGEFKRLDGECSFEMGVKDYSAWSDYFDLSTDGKTSDSRWLGYRRADGKVFAREVNGRKISQIWKVAFTRLFEELNRTVRLGVLKGLEELEANSEEFLVRYARIFFRDYYDHFGMETSLDYVLEPANGEGEALRLGRVYYLMLLANHSCPRFWENLDTRVAFGNASVMAKALIELMEYFDGDELQSLFVEAYLKLLNFENLYHLWNLSAMPSLEGWETGEDAWNEAIKPEVPGSGYNVVTRAALYVGKRDLRGELRNLIRHYSLEWAVADTGHIPGETHGEWENREWCEHGE
;
A
#
# COMPACT_ATOMS: atom_id res chain seq x y z
N MET A 1 32.22 15.81 -6.76
CA MET A 1 31.10 16.30 -7.60
C MET A 1 30.09 17.01 -6.71
N GLN A 2 29.33 17.98 -7.21
CA GLN A 2 28.21 18.57 -6.47
C GLN A 2 26.96 17.68 -6.54
N MET A 3 26.86 16.84 -7.58
CA MET A 3 25.88 15.75 -7.64
C MET A 3 25.90 14.90 -6.36
N LYS A 4 24.71 14.68 -5.83
CA LYS A 4 24.38 13.76 -4.74
C LYS A 4 23.41 12.70 -5.25
N TYR A 5 23.37 11.57 -4.57
CA TYR A 5 22.48 10.47 -4.93
C TYR A 5 21.73 9.91 -3.72
N ALA A 6 20.43 9.68 -3.88
CA ALA A 6 19.56 9.01 -2.91
C ALA A 6 18.81 7.86 -3.59
N HIS A 7 18.62 6.77 -2.86
CA HIS A 7 17.68 5.71 -3.23
C HIS A 7 16.71 5.46 -2.09
N HIS A 8 15.43 5.33 -2.41
CA HIS A 8 14.40 4.94 -1.45
C HIS A 8 13.83 3.56 -1.80
N PHE A 9 13.68 2.72 -0.79
CA PHE A 9 12.98 1.45 -0.91
C PHE A 9 11.67 1.46 -0.13
N HIS A 10 10.60 1.03 -0.79
CA HIS A 10 9.29 0.81 -0.20
C HIS A 10 9.05 -0.69 0.01
N ALA A 11 8.83 -1.14 1.25
CA ALA A 11 8.59 -2.56 1.54
C ALA A 11 7.15 -2.80 1.98
N TYR A 12 6.45 -3.71 1.30
CA TYR A 12 5.04 -3.99 1.61
C TYR A 12 4.62 -5.37 1.13
N GLN A 13 3.98 -6.12 2.03
CA GLN A 13 3.29 -7.36 1.72
C GLN A 13 1.81 -7.24 2.12
N PRO A 14 0.85 -7.57 1.23
CA PRO A 14 -0.57 -7.58 1.57
C PRO A 14 -0.94 -8.69 2.57
N GLY A 15 -0.02 -9.61 2.87
CA GLY A 15 -0.30 -10.82 3.62
C GLY A 15 -1.00 -11.87 2.76
N ASP A 16 -1.25 -13.03 3.37
CA ASP A 16 -1.93 -14.16 2.76
C ASP A 16 -3.20 -14.56 3.53
N ILE A 17 -3.85 -13.59 4.18
CA ILE A 17 -5.06 -13.82 4.98
C ILE A 17 -6.19 -14.35 4.09
N VAL A 18 -6.72 -15.54 4.44
CA VAL A 18 -7.92 -16.11 3.79
C VAL A 18 -9.15 -16.09 4.70
N TYR A 19 -8.95 -16.04 6.02
CA TYR A 19 -10.02 -15.96 7.00
C TYR A 19 -9.49 -15.39 8.32
N VAL A 20 -10.18 -14.40 8.85
CA VAL A 20 -9.88 -13.84 10.18
C VAL A 20 -10.73 -14.59 11.20
N LYS A 21 -10.09 -15.11 12.26
CA LYS A 21 -10.77 -15.84 13.33
C LYS A 21 -11.57 -14.89 14.23
N ASP A 22 -12.59 -15.42 14.90
CA ASP A 22 -13.35 -14.68 15.92
C ASP A 22 -12.43 -14.08 16.99
N GLY A 23 -12.80 -12.89 17.48
CA GLY A 23 -12.10 -12.22 18.56
C GLY A 23 -12.92 -11.08 19.15
N ASP A 24 -12.69 -10.78 20.42
CA ASP A 24 -13.40 -9.72 21.17
C ASP A 24 -12.80 -8.32 20.97
N GLY A 25 -11.66 -8.23 20.27
CA GLY A 25 -10.92 -6.97 20.06
C GLY A 25 -9.98 -6.60 21.21
N SER A 26 -9.83 -7.44 22.23
CA SER A 26 -8.89 -7.21 23.34
C SER A 26 -7.44 -7.59 23.02
N GLY A 27 -7.17 -8.10 21.82
CA GLY A 27 -5.86 -8.48 21.34
C GLY A 27 -5.71 -8.30 19.84
N PRO A 28 -4.47 -8.45 19.32
CA PRO A 28 -4.24 -8.45 17.88
C PRO A 28 -5.09 -9.50 17.16
N ILE A 29 -5.35 -9.28 15.87
CA ILE A 29 -6.10 -10.24 15.07
C ILE A 29 -5.32 -11.56 14.92
N GLU A 30 -6.06 -12.67 14.95
CA GLU A 30 -5.60 -13.97 14.50
C GLU A 30 -6.31 -14.35 13.19
N TYR A 31 -5.61 -15.09 12.33
CA TYR A 31 -6.11 -15.44 11.02
C TYR A 31 -5.53 -16.76 10.51
N GLU A 32 -6.23 -17.35 9.55
CA GLU A 32 -5.75 -18.41 8.68
C GLU A 32 -5.10 -17.78 7.44
N GLU A 33 -3.94 -18.33 7.07
CA GLU A 33 -3.23 -17.93 5.86
C GLU A 33 -3.47 -18.92 4.72
N ARG A 34 -3.28 -18.43 3.50
CA ARG A 34 -3.19 -19.26 2.31
C ARG A 34 -2.04 -20.26 2.46
N ARG A 35 -2.24 -21.44 1.89
CA ARG A 35 -1.24 -22.48 1.71
C ARG A 35 -1.04 -22.68 0.22
N SER A 36 -0.03 -22.01 -0.30
CA SER A 36 0.33 -21.95 -1.73
C SER A 36 1.85 -21.93 -1.84
N PRO A 37 2.52 -23.09 -1.67
CA PRO A 37 3.97 -23.15 -1.55
C PRO A 37 4.68 -22.50 -2.74
N VAL A 38 5.68 -21.68 -2.42
CA VAL A 38 6.46 -20.93 -3.41
C VAL A 38 7.88 -20.72 -2.91
N ALA A 39 8.81 -20.62 -3.85
CA ALA A 39 10.19 -20.28 -3.55
C ALA A 39 10.69 -19.07 -4.33
N ILE A 40 11.62 -18.33 -3.73
CA ILE A 40 12.33 -17.20 -4.34
C ILE A 40 13.81 -17.56 -4.46
N ARG A 41 14.40 -17.37 -5.64
CA ARG A 41 15.82 -17.61 -5.87
C ARG A 41 16.64 -16.34 -5.66
N ILE A 42 17.60 -16.41 -4.74
CA ILE A 42 18.48 -15.30 -4.37
C ILE A 42 19.91 -15.81 -4.50
N ARG A 43 20.68 -15.26 -5.44
CA ARG A 43 22.00 -15.78 -5.82
C ARG A 43 21.93 -17.28 -6.14
N GLY A 44 22.54 -18.12 -5.30
CA GLY A 44 22.54 -19.58 -5.42
C GLY A 44 21.59 -20.30 -4.45
N GLU A 45 20.82 -19.55 -3.66
CA GLU A 45 19.95 -20.07 -2.60
C GLU A 45 18.48 -20.01 -3.01
N GLU A 46 17.71 -20.97 -2.53
CA GLU A 46 16.27 -21.08 -2.72
C GLU A 46 15.59 -20.85 -1.36
N VAL A 47 14.86 -19.74 -1.23
CA VAL A 47 14.11 -19.39 -0.03
C VAL A 47 12.67 -19.84 -0.19
N LYS A 48 12.25 -20.85 0.58
CA LYS A 48 10.91 -21.43 0.51
C LYS A 48 9.97 -20.82 1.54
N GLY A 49 8.73 -20.57 1.13
CA GLY A 49 7.62 -20.23 2.01
C GLY A 49 6.43 -21.14 1.79
N GLU A 50 5.57 -21.26 2.81
CA GLU A 50 4.27 -21.92 2.69
C GLU A 50 3.28 -21.11 1.84
N ASN A 51 3.58 -19.82 1.65
CA ASN A 51 2.91 -18.86 0.80
C ASN A 51 3.88 -17.73 0.41
N TRP A 52 3.41 -16.80 -0.43
CA TRP A 52 4.21 -15.69 -0.93
C TRP A 52 4.73 -14.79 0.19
N THR A 53 3.85 -14.42 1.12
CA THR A 53 4.20 -13.55 2.25
C THR A 53 5.36 -14.14 3.04
N ARG A 54 5.28 -15.42 3.42
CA ARG A 54 6.35 -16.09 4.17
C ARG A 54 7.63 -16.18 3.37
N ALA A 55 7.57 -16.56 2.08
CA ALA A 55 8.77 -16.62 1.23
C ALA A 55 9.48 -15.25 1.14
N MET A 56 8.71 -14.17 1.00
CA MET A 56 9.24 -12.82 0.89
C MET A 56 9.82 -12.32 2.21
N LEU A 57 9.10 -12.47 3.33
CA LEU A 57 9.60 -12.05 4.65
C LEU A 57 10.87 -12.81 5.04
N TYR A 58 10.99 -14.08 4.64
CA TYR A 58 12.20 -14.87 4.89
C TYR A 58 13.37 -14.37 4.03
N SER A 59 13.06 -13.84 2.85
CA SER A 59 14.04 -13.28 1.94
C SER A 59 14.60 -11.92 2.39
N TYR A 60 13.92 -11.22 3.31
CA TYR A 60 14.38 -9.92 3.83
C TYR A 60 15.70 -9.99 4.60
N GLU A 61 16.06 -11.14 5.17
CA GLU A 61 17.37 -11.34 5.82
C GLU A 61 18.52 -11.06 4.84
N HIS A 62 18.40 -11.52 3.58
CA HIS A 62 19.42 -11.29 2.55
C HIS A 62 19.50 -9.82 2.10
N ILE A 63 18.39 -9.08 2.19
CA ILE A 63 18.35 -7.65 1.91
C ILE A 63 19.10 -6.91 3.01
N ALA A 64 18.86 -7.29 4.27
CA ALA A 64 19.46 -6.59 5.39
C ALA A 64 20.99 -6.65 5.37
N ASP A 65 21.54 -7.83 5.10
CA ASP A 65 22.97 -8.06 4.92
C ASP A 65 23.59 -7.14 3.86
N THR A 66 22.91 -6.99 2.72
CA THR A 66 23.39 -6.17 1.60
C THR A 66 23.31 -4.68 1.93
N LEU A 67 22.18 -4.24 2.49
CA LEU A 67 21.97 -2.82 2.81
C LEU A 67 22.81 -2.35 3.99
N SER A 68 23.21 -3.22 4.92
CA SER A 68 24.06 -2.88 6.07
C SER A 68 25.38 -2.18 5.73
N ARG A 69 25.84 -2.22 4.48
CA ARG A 69 27.09 -1.58 4.03
C ARG A 69 26.87 -0.26 3.29
N MET A 70 25.61 0.12 3.09
CA MET A 70 25.22 1.24 2.24
C MET A 70 25.15 2.59 2.99
N LYS A 71 25.03 3.65 2.21
CA LYS A 71 24.77 5.04 2.62
C LYS A 71 23.75 5.66 1.66
N GLY A 72 23.06 6.71 2.11
CA GLY A 72 22.11 7.46 1.28
C GLY A 72 20.85 6.69 0.88
N VAL A 73 20.54 5.63 1.62
CA VAL A 73 19.31 4.85 1.47
C VAL A 73 18.29 5.32 2.49
N SER A 74 17.02 5.43 2.10
CA SER A 74 15.88 5.55 3.01
C SER A 74 14.91 4.40 2.78
N ILE A 75 14.25 3.94 3.84
CA ILE A 75 13.38 2.76 3.77
C ILE A 75 12.10 3.07 4.53
N ASP A 76 10.96 2.72 3.94
CA ASP A 76 9.71 2.50 4.68
C ASP A 76 9.34 1.02 4.63
N ILE A 77 8.76 0.53 5.73
CA ILE A 77 8.14 -0.79 5.82
C ILE A 77 6.71 -0.60 6.25
N GLU A 78 5.75 -1.04 5.44
CA GLU A 78 4.33 -0.90 5.77
C GLU A 78 4.05 -1.53 7.17
N PRO A 79 3.34 -0.82 8.08
CA PRO A 79 3.16 -1.25 9.47
C PRO A 79 2.73 -2.70 9.69
N PHE A 80 1.76 -3.20 8.92
CA PHE A 80 1.30 -4.58 9.05
C PHE A 80 2.33 -5.58 8.50
N THR A 81 3.04 -5.24 7.44
CA THR A 81 4.20 -5.98 6.94
C THR A 81 5.29 -6.08 7.99
N PHE A 82 5.56 -5.00 8.71
CA PHE A 82 6.58 -4.98 9.75
C PHE A 82 6.16 -5.83 10.98
N LEU A 83 4.88 -5.80 11.35
CA LEU A 83 4.32 -6.69 12.36
C LEU A 83 4.40 -8.17 11.93
N MET A 84 4.09 -8.49 10.68
CA MET A 84 4.23 -9.86 10.15
C MET A 84 5.70 -10.31 10.19
N LEU A 85 6.64 -9.44 9.84
CA LEU A 85 8.08 -9.72 9.93
C LEU A 85 8.46 -10.07 11.38
N LEU A 86 8.02 -9.28 12.37
CA LEU A 86 8.24 -9.55 13.80
C LEU A 86 7.72 -10.94 14.20
N ARG A 87 6.52 -11.31 13.75
CA ARG A 87 5.86 -12.56 14.12
C ARG A 87 6.48 -13.80 13.45
N TYR A 88 6.81 -13.71 12.18
CA TYR A 88 7.26 -14.88 11.40
C TYR A 88 8.79 -15.03 11.36
N ARG A 89 9.54 -13.94 11.45
CA ARG A 89 11.01 -13.89 11.40
C ARG A 89 11.56 -12.77 12.26
N ARG A 90 11.62 -13.02 13.56
CA ARG A 90 12.14 -12.07 14.54
C ARG A 90 13.57 -11.57 14.24
N ASN A 91 14.46 -12.44 13.76
CA ASN A 91 15.84 -12.04 13.41
C ASN A 91 15.83 -10.99 12.29
N ALA A 92 15.13 -11.29 11.18
CA ALA A 92 14.94 -10.35 10.07
C ALA A 92 14.31 -9.01 10.53
N PHE A 93 13.38 -9.08 11.48
CA PHE A 93 12.79 -7.88 12.09
C PHE A 93 13.83 -7.06 12.85
N ASP A 94 14.62 -7.69 13.72
CA ASP A 94 15.64 -7.01 14.52
C ASP A 94 16.69 -6.36 13.59
N ASP A 95 17.12 -7.07 12.54
CA ASP A 95 18.03 -6.54 11.50
C ASP A 95 17.42 -5.33 10.76
N ALA A 96 16.12 -5.41 10.42
CA ALA A 96 15.41 -4.30 9.79
C ALA A 96 15.31 -3.06 10.72
N VAL A 97 15.07 -3.27 12.02
CA VAL A 97 15.08 -2.18 13.02
C VAL A 97 16.45 -1.52 13.10
N GLU A 98 17.54 -2.32 13.11
CA GLU A 98 18.90 -1.78 13.11
C GLU A 98 19.19 -0.95 11.84
N LEU A 99 18.75 -1.43 10.68
CA LEU A 99 18.86 -0.69 9.43
C LEU A 99 18.07 0.62 9.45
N LEU A 100 16.82 0.60 9.94
CA LEU A 100 15.97 1.79 10.01
C LEU A 100 16.48 2.83 11.01
N ARG A 101 17.19 2.41 12.07
CA ARG A 101 17.90 3.34 12.99
C ARG A 101 19.12 3.97 12.35
N ARG A 102 19.84 3.21 11.51
CA ARG A 102 21.03 3.71 10.80
C ARG A 102 20.68 4.59 9.60
N PHE A 103 19.63 4.23 8.88
CA PHE A 103 19.12 4.93 7.71
C PHE A 103 17.98 5.87 8.08
N ASP A 104 17.44 6.55 7.08
CA ASP A 104 16.20 7.27 7.28
C ASP A 104 15.01 6.32 7.15
N ALA A 105 14.48 5.91 8.30
CA ALA A 105 13.13 5.40 8.42
C ALA A 105 12.12 6.44 7.91
N VAL A 106 11.27 6.00 6.99
CA VAL A 106 10.24 6.82 6.38
C VAL A 106 8.88 6.30 6.84
N PRO A 107 8.09 7.10 7.58
CA PRO A 107 6.70 6.75 7.87
C PRO A 107 5.90 6.47 6.59
N THR A 108 5.06 5.44 6.65
CA THR A 108 4.11 5.11 5.60
C THR A 108 2.76 4.70 6.19
N THR A 109 1.74 4.68 5.33
CA THR A 109 0.34 4.48 5.72
C THR A 109 0.05 3.00 5.99
N PRO A 110 -0.50 2.63 7.18
CA PRO A 110 -0.94 1.27 7.46
C PRO A 110 -1.87 0.73 6.38
N PHE A 111 -1.71 -0.55 6.06
CA PHE A 111 -2.52 -1.32 5.11
C PHE A 111 -2.43 -0.87 3.66
N HIS A 112 -1.53 0.06 3.31
CA HIS A 112 -1.26 0.47 1.93
C HIS A 112 -2.52 0.75 1.05
N PRO A 113 -3.49 1.56 1.52
CA PRO A 113 -4.62 1.97 0.67
C PRO A 113 -4.18 3.06 -0.31
N ILE A 114 -4.90 3.25 -1.42
CA ILE A 114 -4.79 4.50 -2.17
C ILE A 114 -5.42 5.60 -1.32
N VAL A 115 -4.61 6.36 -0.59
CA VAL A 115 -5.07 7.28 0.45
C VAL A 115 -6.12 8.27 -0.08
N PRO A 116 -5.95 8.92 -1.25
CA PRO A 116 -6.97 9.81 -1.79
C PRO A 116 -8.26 9.14 -2.29
N HIS A 117 -8.37 7.80 -2.22
CA HIS A 117 -9.61 7.05 -2.48
C HIS A 117 -10.36 6.69 -1.19
N LEU A 118 -9.88 7.14 -0.04
CA LEU A 118 -10.56 7.03 1.24
C LEU A 118 -11.27 8.35 1.56
N ASP A 119 -12.22 8.29 2.48
CA ASP A 119 -12.77 9.52 3.06
C ASP A 119 -11.73 10.15 4.02
N GLU A 120 -11.80 11.47 4.20
CA GLU A 120 -10.87 12.20 5.07
C GLU A 120 -10.83 11.71 6.52
N PHE A 121 -11.89 11.04 7.00
CA PHE A 121 -11.93 10.46 8.34
C PHE A 121 -10.89 9.34 8.47
N GLU A 122 -10.92 8.36 7.56
CA GLU A 122 -9.93 7.28 7.50
C GLU A 122 -8.53 7.84 7.23
N GLU A 123 -8.38 8.84 6.35
CA GLU A 123 -7.08 9.47 6.08
C GLU A 123 -6.45 10.06 7.36
N ARG A 124 -7.23 10.75 8.21
CA ARG A 124 -6.74 11.32 9.47
C ARG A 124 -6.31 10.24 10.46
N ILE A 125 -7.14 9.20 10.65
CA ILE A 125 -6.80 8.10 11.55
C ILE A 125 -5.51 7.43 11.09
N LEU A 126 -5.43 7.06 9.81
CA LEU A 126 -4.26 6.38 9.26
C LEU A 126 -3.01 7.26 9.34
N ALA A 127 -3.09 8.56 9.02
CA ALA A 127 -1.96 9.46 9.14
C ALA A 127 -1.43 9.57 10.60
N ARG A 128 -2.33 9.65 11.59
CA ARG A 128 -1.95 9.65 13.02
C ARG A 128 -1.30 8.34 13.42
N VAL A 129 -1.86 7.21 13.00
CA VAL A 129 -1.31 5.87 13.27
C VAL A 129 0.06 5.70 12.60
N SER A 130 0.27 6.21 11.39
CA SER A 130 1.58 6.18 10.71
C SER A 130 2.67 6.80 11.58
N PHE A 131 2.45 8.01 12.12
CA PHE A 131 3.43 8.69 12.96
C PHE A 131 3.58 8.02 14.33
N ASP A 132 2.48 7.57 14.92
CA ASP A 132 2.48 6.86 16.20
C ASP A 132 3.29 5.55 16.15
N PHE A 133 3.10 4.77 15.09
CA PHE A 133 3.82 3.52 14.84
C PHE A 133 5.32 3.75 14.60
N TYR A 134 5.67 4.82 13.87
CA TYR A 134 7.06 5.13 13.54
C TYR A 134 7.80 5.95 14.60
N ALA A 135 7.11 6.45 15.63
CA ALA A 135 7.70 7.29 16.69
C ALA A 135 9.05 6.77 17.22
N PRO A 136 9.23 5.46 17.53
CA PRO A 136 10.52 4.93 18.01
C PRO A 136 11.71 5.08 17.06
N LEU A 137 11.47 5.33 15.78
CA LEU A 137 12.47 5.39 14.72
C LEU A 137 12.70 6.81 14.17
N ILE A 138 11.82 7.75 14.50
CA ILE A 138 11.82 9.10 13.91
C ILE A 138 11.87 10.23 14.94
N ASP A 139 11.76 9.93 16.24
CA ASP A 139 11.46 10.96 17.23
C ASP A 139 12.59 11.99 17.46
N ASP A 140 13.83 11.62 17.17
CA ASP A 140 14.99 12.50 17.24
C ASP A 140 15.25 13.27 15.94
N LYS A 141 14.47 13.02 14.88
CA LYS A 141 14.72 13.56 13.53
C LYS A 141 13.90 14.83 13.24
N PRO A 142 14.53 15.98 12.96
CA PRO A 142 13.81 17.23 12.66
C PRO A 142 13.21 17.29 11.25
N VAL A 143 13.73 16.45 10.34
CA VAL A 143 13.26 16.30 8.95
C VAL A 143 13.01 14.81 8.73
N ILE A 144 11.82 14.45 8.29
CA ILE A 144 11.40 13.06 8.08
C ILE A 144 10.76 12.91 6.71
N GLY A 145 10.84 11.71 6.13
CA GLY A 145 10.15 11.40 4.89
C GLY A 145 8.68 11.09 5.15
N TYR A 146 7.88 10.97 4.10
CA TYR A 146 6.60 10.26 4.15
C TYR A 146 6.36 9.56 2.83
N TRP A 147 6.05 8.26 2.88
CA TRP A 147 5.68 7.46 1.73
C TRP A 147 4.17 7.28 1.68
N LEU A 148 3.55 7.86 0.66
CA LEU A 148 2.16 7.58 0.32
C LEU A 148 2.13 6.29 -0.52
N PRO A 149 1.22 5.34 -0.23
CA PRO A 149 1.02 4.17 -1.07
C PRO A 149 0.89 4.54 -2.54
N GLU A 150 1.73 3.93 -3.36
CA GLU A 150 1.85 4.19 -4.80
C GLU A 150 2.18 5.66 -5.17
N ALA A 151 2.69 6.42 -4.20
CA ALA A 151 2.86 7.86 -4.25
C ALA A 151 1.61 8.63 -4.70
N VAL A 152 0.40 8.06 -4.56
CA VAL A 152 -0.84 8.77 -4.95
C VAL A 152 -1.11 9.87 -3.95
N ILE A 153 -1.17 11.10 -4.45
CA ILE A 153 -1.26 12.29 -3.60
C ILE A 153 -2.28 13.28 -4.15
N THR A 154 -2.95 13.97 -3.24
CA THR A 154 -3.68 15.20 -3.53
C THR A 154 -3.23 16.29 -2.57
N ARG A 155 -3.52 17.55 -2.89
CA ARG A 155 -3.30 18.67 -1.97
C ARG A 155 -4.01 18.48 -0.64
N ARG A 156 -5.21 17.89 -0.66
CA ARG A 156 -5.98 17.66 0.58
C ARG A 156 -5.35 16.59 1.45
N THR A 157 -4.98 15.45 0.86
CA THR A 157 -4.27 14.37 1.56
C THR A 157 -2.95 14.84 2.16
N ALA A 158 -2.17 15.63 1.40
CA ALA A 158 -0.93 16.22 1.91
C ALA A 158 -1.18 17.12 3.13
N GLN A 159 -2.20 17.99 3.10
CA GLN A 159 -2.58 18.83 4.24
C GLN A 159 -3.02 18.02 5.47
N ILE A 160 -3.73 16.91 5.26
CA ILE A 160 -4.15 16.02 6.34
C ILE A 160 -2.91 15.46 7.03
N ILE A 161 -1.96 14.91 6.27
CA ILE A 161 -0.71 14.34 6.81
C ILE A 161 0.15 15.40 7.49
N GLU A 162 0.33 16.57 6.85
CA GLU A 162 1.08 17.71 7.41
C GLU A 162 0.52 18.16 8.76
N SER A 163 -0.79 18.08 8.97
CA SER A 163 -1.40 18.50 10.23
C SER A 163 -1.26 17.49 11.37
N GLN A 164 -0.71 16.29 11.12
CA GLN A 164 -0.47 15.28 12.14
C GLN A 164 0.95 15.29 12.73
N THR A 165 1.82 16.21 12.29
CA THR A 165 3.19 16.30 12.80
C THR A 165 3.74 17.72 12.75
N ASP A 166 4.53 18.09 13.77
CA ASP A 166 5.26 19.36 13.80
C ASP A 166 6.62 19.28 13.08
N ARG A 167 7.00 18.08 12.60
CA ARG A 167 8.28 17.84 11.91
C ARG A 167 8.21 18.33 10.47
N LYS A 168 9.38 18.65 9.90
CA LYS A 168 9.46 18.99 8.47
C LYS A 168 9.36 17.70 7.64
N LEU A 169 8.32 17.60 6.82
CA LEU A 169 8.09 16.44 5.96
C LEU A 169 8.78 16.56 4.61
N VAL A 170 9.18 15.43 4.06
CA VAL A 170 9.63 15.26 2.68
C VAL A 170 8.76 14.20 2.01
N PHE A 171 7.86 14.61 1.12
CA PHE A 171 7.10 13.67 0.30
C PHE A 171 8.02 13.09 -0.78
N LEU A 172 8.08 11.77 -0.83
CA LEU A 172 8.85 11.01 -1.81
C LEU A 172 7.90 10.57 -2.92
N LEU A 173 8.03 11.18 -4.09
CA LEU A 173 7.11 11.06 -5.23
C LEU A 173 7.86 10.63 -6.50
N ASP A 174 7.22 10.79 -7.65
CA ASP A 174 7.77 10.60 -8.99
C ASP A 174 7.88 11.92 -9.78
N GLU A 175 8.93 12.07 -10.59
CA GLU A 175 9.10 13.30 -11.39
C GLU A 175 7.92 13.59 -12.33
N ARG A 176 7.19 12.55 -12.74
CA ARG A 176 6.00 12.64 -13.60
C ARG A 176 4.78 13.18 -12.87
N GLN A 177 4.87 13.40 -11.56
CA GLN A 177 3.86 14.07 -10.74
C GLN A 177 4.12 15.58 -10.62
N LEU A 178 5.37 16.00 -10.80
CA LEU A 178 5.83 17.35 -10.53
C LEU A 178 5.64 18.29 -11.72
N LEU A 179 5.22 19.52 -11.44
CA LEU A 179 4.99 20.58 -12.42
C LEU A 179 6.16 21.58 -12.37
N TYR A 180 7.23 21.26 -13.09
CA TYR A 180 8.43 22.10 -13.14
C TYR A 180 8.17 23.39 -13.92
N ASP A 181 8.00 24.50 -13.20
CA ASP A 181 7.81 25.82 -13.80
C ASP A 181 9.12 26.39 -14.40
N PHE A 182 10.27 25.89 -13.95
CA PHE A 182 11.59 26.30 -14.45
C PHE A 182 12.64 25.19 -14.31
N PRO A 183 13.63 25.10 -15.23
CA PRO A 183 14.61 24.01 -15.24
C PRO A 183 15.43 23.85 -13.96
N GLN A 184 15.75 24.95 -13.27
CA GLN A 184 16.58 24.94 -12.05
C GLN A 184 15.92 24.21 -10.87
N ALA A 185 14.61 23.95 -10.90
CA ALA A 185 13.91 23.20 -9.86
C ALA A 185 14.20 21.68 -9.93
N LYS A 186 14.61 21.15 -11.09
CA LYS A 186 15.00 19.74 -11.22
C LYS A 186 16.21 19.45 -10.33
N HIS A 187 16.16 18.36 -9.56
CA HIS A 187 17.17 17.92 -8.57
C HIS A 187 17.48 18.93 -7.45
N SER A 188 16.66 19.96 -7.28
CA SER A 188 16.81 20.95 -6.20
C SER A 188 15.94 20.58 -5.00
N CYS A 189 16.22 21.21 -3.86
CA CYS A 189 15.33 21.17 -2.69
C CYS A 189 14.08 22.01 -2.97
N ASN A 190 12.96 21.37 -3.31
CA ASN A 190 11.69 22.02 -3.62
C ASN A 190 10.69 21.85 -2.46
N ARG A 191 9.71 22.74 -2.40
CA ARG A 191 8.58 22.73 -1.46
C ARG A 191 7.28 22.35 -2.16
N TYR A 192 6.38 21.74 -1.41
CA TYR A 192 4.99 21.55 -1.75
C TYR A 192 4.17 21.85 -0.50
N GLY A 193 3.52 23.02 -0.47
CA GLY A 193 2.84 23.50 0.73
C GLY A 193 3.80 23.70 1.91
N ASN A 194 3.53 23.02 3.03
CA ASN A 194 4.36 23.11 4.22
C ASN A 194 5.55 22.13 4.21
N SER A 195 5.57 21.20 3.25
CA SER A 195 6.54 20.12 3.11
C SER A 195 7.56 20.36 2.01
N PHE A 196 8.56 19.48 1.96
CA PHE A 196 9.48 19.32 0.84
C PHE A 196 9.02 18.19 -0.08
N VAL A 197 9.53 18.17 -1.31
CA VAL A 197 9.18 17.14 -2.29
C VAL A 197 10.36 16.75 -3.16
N PHE A 198 10.52 15.45 -3.39
CA PHE A 198 11.42 14.88 -4.40
C PHE A 198 10.67 13.94 -5.31
N GLY A 199 10.87 14.08 -6.63
CA GLY A 199 10.35 13.16 -7.63
C GLY A 199 11.46 12.23 -8.10
N ARG A 200 11.23 10.91 -8.03
CA ARG A 200 12.20 9.91 -8.50
C ARG A 200 12.45 10.02 -10.00
N GLU A 201 13.66 9.69 -10.43
CA GLU A 201 13.96 9.41 -11.84
C GLU A 201 13.40 8.04 -12.20
N TRP A 202 12.17 8.01 -12.72
CA TRP A 202 11.44 6.76 -12.96
C TRP A 202 12.17 5.84 -13.94
N GLY A 203 12.75 6.40 -15.01
CA GLY A 203 13.44 5.61 -16.03
C GLY A 203 14.67 4.86 -15.50
N ILE A 204 15.46 5.46 -14.60
CA ILE A 204 16.58 4.77 -13.96
C ILE A 204 16.08 3.75 -12.93
N SER A 205 15.10 4.15 -12.13
CA SER A 205 14.55 3.32 -11.05
C SER A 205 13.99 2.01 -11.62
N ASP A 206 13.18 2.10 -12.67
CA ASP A 206 12.59 0.94 -13.35
C ASP A 206 13.65 0.13 -14.10
N ALA A 207 14.68 0.78 -14.66
CA ALA A 207 15.76 0.05 -15.32
C ALA A 207 16.58 -0.84 -14.37
N PHE A 208 16.73 -0.40 -13.11
CA PHE A 208 17.30 -1.22 -12.06
C PHE A 208 16.33 -2.36 -11.66
N ALA A 209 15.10 -2.00 -11.28
CA ALA A 209 14.11 -2.92 -10.74
C ALA A 209 13.75 -4.05 -11.72
N PHE A 210 13.62 -3.74 -13.01
CA PHE A 210 13.24 -4.69 -14.07
C PHE A 210 14.44 -5.18 -14.90
N ASN A 211 15.68 -4.91 -14.47
CA ASN A 211 16.89 -5.42 -15.11
C ASN A 211 17.00 -5.11 -16.63
N THR A 212 16.66 -3.88 -17.03
CA THR A 212 16.73 -3.47 -18.45
C THR A 212 18.05 -2.78 -18.82
N LEU A 213 18.80 -2.29 -17.84
CA LEU A 213 20.17 -1.78 -18.01
C LEU A 213 21.17 -2.57 -17.17
N ASP A 214 22.37 -2.79 -17.69
CA ASP A 214 23.47 -3.34 -16.89
C ASP A 214 24.05 -2.30 -15.92
N VAL A 215 24.98 -2.72 -15.05
CA VAL A 215 25.59 -1.82 -14.05
C VAL A 215 26.31 -0.62 -14.69
N PRO A 216 27.17 -0.78 -15.72
CA PRO A 216 27.74 0.36 -16.43
C PRO A 216 26.69 1.31 -17.02
N GLY A 217 25.61 0.76 -17.59
CA GLY A 217 24.47 1.52 -18.09
C GLY A 217 23.77 2.34 -17.02
N LEU A 218 23.50 1.75 -15.84
CA LEU A 218 22.91 2.45 -14.69
C LEU A 218 23.80 3.59 -14.18
N ILE A 219 25.11 3.36 -14.08
CA ILE A 219 26.09 4.38 -13.69
C ILE A 219 26.09 5.52 -14.72
N SER A 220 26.24 5.19 -16.01
CA SER A 220 26.27 6.19 -17.08
C SER A 220 24.97 6.99 -17.16
N ALA A 221 23.81 6.33 -17.02
CA ALA A 221 22.51 6.99 -17.03
C ALA A 221 22.38 7.96 -15.84
N THR A 222 22.79 7.54 -14.65
CA THR A 222 22.79 8.40 -13.45
C THR A 222 23.70 9.62 -13.63
N LEU A 223 24.92 9.42 -14.11
CA LEU A 223 25.90 10.50 -14.32
C LEU A 223 25.48 11.46 -15.45
N SER A 224 24.62 11.03 -16.38
CA SER A 224 24.13 11.89 -17.45
C SER A 224 23.26 13.05 -16.94
N TYR A 225 22.72 12.96 -15.73
CA TYR A 225 21.96 14.03 -15.06
C TYR A 225 22.85 15.13 -14.45
N ARG A 226 24.14 15.18 -14.81
CA ARG A 226 25.07 16.21 -14.32
C ARG A 226 24.58 17.61 -14.71
N ASP A 227 24.43 18.48 -13.70
CA ASP A 227 24.07 19.89 -13.88
C ASP A 227 25.33 20.75 -13.82
N ASP A 228 25.89 21.07 -15.00
CA ASP A 228 27.11 21.89 -15.13
C ASP A 228 26.99 23.26 -14.45
N ARG A 229 25.79 23.85 -14.40
CA ARG A 229 25.59 25.15 -13.74
C ARG A 229 25.74 25.01 -12.24
N LYS A 230 25.10 24.01 -11.63
CA LYS A 230 25.21 23.75 -10.19
C LYS A 230 26.61 23.27 -9.79
N GLU A 231 27.27 22.48 -10.64
CA GLU A 231 28.69 22.13 -10.46
C GLU A 231 29.58 23.39 -10.39
N ASN A 232 29.47 24.29 -11.38
CA ASN A 232 30.27 25.52 -11.43
C ASN A 232 29.98 26.49 -10.28
N LEU A 233 28.73 26.50 -9.78
CA LEU A 233 28.33 27.31 -8.63
C LEU A 233 28.69 26.67 -7.28
N GLY A 234 29.16 25.42 -7.27
CA GLY A 234 29.43 24.68 -6.03
C GLY A 234 28.17 24.40 -5.22
N VAL A 235 27.03 24.16 -5.88
CA VAL A 235 25.73 23.93 -5.25
C VAL A 235 25.35 22.46 -5.37
N PRO A 236 25.24 21.71 -4.25
CA PRO A 236 24.80 20.32 -4.29
C PRO A 236 23.39 20.15 -4.87
N TYR A 237 23.16 19.08 -5.63
CA TYR A 237 21.85 18.69 -6.17
C TYR A 237 21.65 17.19 -6.05
N LEU A 238 20.39 16.75 -5.89
CA LEU A 238 20.08 15.36 -5.55
C LEU A 238 19.41 14.65 -6.73
N ILE A 239 20.07 13.61 -7.23
CA ILE A 239 19.43 12.60 -8.06
C ILE A 239 18.74 11.62 -7.12
N PHE A 240 17.41 11.59 -7.15
CA PHE A 240 16.59 10.74 -6.31
C PHE A 240 15.99 9.61 -7.15
N THR A 241 16.04 8.39 -6.64
CA THR A 241 15.45 7.19 -7.24
C THR A 241 14.66 6.43 -6.19
N ALA A 242 13.66 5.67 -6.60
CA ALA A 242 12.88 4.85 -5.68
C ALA A 242 12.26 3.63 -6.36
N SER A 243 12.23 2.53 -5.63
CA SER A 243 11.71 1.22 -6.07
C SER A 243 11.13 0.45 -4.88
N ASP A 244 10.33 -0.58 -5.14
CA ASP A 244 9.96 -1.53 -4.09
C ASP A 244 11.22 -2.22 -3.53
N LEU A 245 11.24 -2.51 -2.23
CA LEU A 245 12.35 -3.22 -1.58
C LEU A 245 12.50 -4.62 -2.19
N GLU A 246 11.38 -5.24 -2.53
CA GLU A 246 11.25 -6.52 -3.20
C GLU A 246 11.91 -6.54 -4.60
N SER A 247 12.14 -5.36 -5.20
CA SER A 247 12.93 -5.27 -6.45
C SER A 247 14.38 -5.72 -6.28
N LEU A 248 14.91 -5.73 -5.05
CA LEU A 248 16.21 -6.33 -4.72
C LEU A 248 16.20 -7.87 -4.80
N LEU A 249 15.03 -8.47 -4.97
CA LEU A 249 14.81 -9.92 -5.06
C LEU A 249 14.17 -10.33 -6.39
N GLY A 250 13.89 -9.37 -7.29
CA GLY A 250 13.23 -9.63 -8.58
C GLY A 250 14.01 -10.55 -9.53
N ASN A 251 15.30 -10.76 -9.28
CA ASN A 251 16.09 -11.85 -9.85
C ASN A 251 17.32 -12.15 -8.97
N PRO A 252 18.00 -13.31 -9.17
CA PRO A 252 19.07 -13.75 -8.30
C PRO A 252 20.29 -12.81 -8.17
N ALA A 253 20.48 -11.87 -9.12
CA ALA A 253 21.65 -10.99 -9.16
C ALA A 253 21.35 -9.54 -8.69
N GLN A 254 20.11 -9.22 -8.30
CA GLN A 254 19.69 -7.86 -7.99
C GLN A 254 20.50 -7.19 -6.87
N LEU A 255 20.75 -7.91 -5.77
CA LEU A 255 21.55 -7.41 -4.63
C LEU A 255 22.97 -7.00 -5.05
N ASP A 256 23.61 -7.82 -5.89
CA ASP A 256 24.97 -7.59 -6.37
C ASP A 256 25.00 -6.45 -7.39
N ARG A 257 23.97 -6.38 -8.26
CA ARG A 257 23.80 -5.27 -9.22
C ARG A 257 23.62 -3.94 -8.51
N PHE A 258 22.78 -3.87 -7.48
CA PHE A 258 22.57 -2.65 -6.70
C PHE A 258 23.86 -2.20 -6.03
N THR A 259 24.58 -3.14 -5.39
CA THR A 259 25.87 -2.87 -4.74
C THR A 259 26.88 -2.29 -5.74
N ALA A 260 27.08 -2.96 -6.87
CA ALA A 260 28.02 -2.51 -7.88
C ALA A 260 27.63 -1.17 -8.52
N TRP A 261 26.33 -0.89 -8.67
CA TRP A 261 25.85 0.42 -9.11
C TRP A 261 26.22 1.50 -8.09
N MET A 262 25.95 1.28 -6.80
CA MET A 262 26.27 2.25 -5.74
C MET A 262 27.78 2.51 -5.62
N ASP A 263 28.60 1.45 -5.64
CA ASP A 263 30.05 1.56 -5.62
C ASP A 263 30.59 2.31 -6.85
N GLY A 264 29.98 2.06 -8.01
CA GLY A 264 30.29 2.77 -9.25
C GLY A 264 30.01 4.28 -9.18
N LEU A 265 28.91 4.69 -8.53
CA LEU A 265 28.60 6.11 -8.32
C LEU A 265 29.61 6.77 -7.37
N GLU A 266 29.93 6.11 -6.25
CA GLU A 266 30.94 6.61 -5.30
C GLU A 266 32.33 6.71 -5.94
N GLY A 267 32.72 5.71 -6.75
CA GLY A 267 33.97 5.72 -7.52
C GLY A 267 34.06 6.88 -8.53
N ASN A 268 32.91 7.41 -8.97
CA ASN A 268 32.83 8.62 -9.81
C ASN A 268 32.68 9.92 -9.00
N GLY A 269 32.81 9.87 -7.66
CA GLY A 269 32.80 11.05 -6.79
C GLY A 269 31.41 11.62 -6.52
N VAL A 270 30.35 10.83 -6.70
CA VAL A 270 28.98 11.15 -6.29
C VAL A 270 28.79 10.73 -4.83
N GLU A 271 28.49 11.68 -3.95
CA GLU A 271 28.20 11.37 -2.55
C GLU A 271 26.77 10.86 -2.39
N ARG A 272 26.60 9.75 -1.67
CA ARG A 272 25.28 9.20 -1.35
C ARG A 272 24.74 9.78 -0.04
N VAL A 273 23.55 10.36 -0.10
CA VAL A 273 22.85 11.00 1.02
C VAL A 273 21.35 10.91 0.77
N SER A 274 20.55 10.58 1.78
CA SER A 274 19.09 10.46 1.63
C SER A 274 18.44 11.82 1.29
N ALA A 275 17.19 11.80 0.83
CA ALA A 275 16.45 13.03 0.57
C ALA A 275 16.27 13.89 1.85
N MET A 276 15.95 13.26 2.98
CA MET A 276 15.76 13.94 4.26
C MET A 276 17.05 14.59 4.76
N GLU A 277 18.16 13.85 4.72
CA GLU A 277 19.47 14.37 5.12
C GLU A 277 19.94 15.48 4.17
N PHE A 278 19.68 15.36 2.86
CA PHE A 278 19.98 16.41 1.89
C PHE A 278 19.24 17.71 2.24
N VAL A 279 17.94 17.64 2.55
CA VAL A 279 17.15 18.80 3.03
C VAL A 279 17.73 19.34 4.33
N ARG A 280 18.03 18.49 5.32
CA ARG A 280 18.60 18.91 6.60
C ARG A 280 19.91 19.68 6.41
N ARG A 281 20.82 19.17 5.57
CA ARG A 281 22.12 19.81 5.26
C ARG A 281 21.95 21.12 4.51
N LYS A 282 20.98 21.22 3.60
CA LYS A 282 20.62 22.48 2.92
C LYS A 282 20.08 23.53 3.90
N LEU A 283 19.20 23.13 4.82
CA LEU A 283 18.61 24.02 5.82
C LEU A 283 19.62 24.48 6.88
N SER A 284 20.56 23.63 7.26
CA SER A 284 21.63 23.96 8.22
C SER A 284 22.74 24.86 7.63
N GLY A 285 22.80 24.99 6.30
CA GLY A 285 23.85 25.73 5.60
C GLY A 285 25.11 24.92 5.29
N GLU A 286 25.17 23.63 5.67
CA GLU A 286 26.24 22.71 5.28
C GLU A 286 26.32 22.56 3.75
N PHE A 287 25.17 22.39 3.09
CA PHE A 287 25.07 22.43 1.63
C PHE A 287 24.68 23.82 1.15
N LYS A 288 25.51 24.38 0.27
CA LYS A 288 25.22 25.63 -0.42
C LYS A 288 23.87 25.54 -1.15
N ARG A 289 23.11 26.63 -1.16
CA ARG A 289 21.82 26.76 -1.81
C ARG A 289 21.88 27.71 -3.01
N LEU A 290 21.06 27.49 -4.03
CA LEU A 290 20.67 28.57 -4.94
C LEU A 290 19.87 29.61 -4.17
N ASP A 291 19.82 30.83 -4.68
CA ASP A 291 18.94 31.86 -4.12
C ASP A 291 17.47 31.38 -4.19
N GLY A 292 16.80 31.38 -3.04
CA GLY A 292 15.45 30.82 -2.86
C GLY A 292 15.33 29.29 -2.79
N GLU A 293 16.41 28.50 -2.94
CA GLU A 293 16.33 27.03 -2.86
C GLU A 293 15.89 26.57 -1.46
N CYS A 294 15.15 25.46 -1.39
CA CYS A 294 14.34 25.04 -0.24
C CYS A 294 13.14 25.95 0.08
N SER A 295 12.85 26.93 -0.79
CA SER A 295 11.61 27.72 -0.80
C SER A 295 10.94 27.75 -2.18
N PHE A 296 11.48 27.04 -3.16
CA PHE A 296 10.87 26.90 -4.49
C PHE A 296 9.59 26.09 -4.40
N GLU A 297 8.45 26.71 -4.64
CA GLU A 297 7.18 25.99 -4.69
C GLU A 297 7.12 25.13 -5.96
N MET A 298 6.65 23.89 -5.79
CA MET A 298 6.49 22.91 -6.85
C MET A 298 5.03 22.48 -6.89
N GLY A 299 4.38 22.63 -8.05
CA GLY A 299 3.07 22.03 -8.26
C GLY A 299 3.17 20.51 -8.30
N VAL A 300 2.22 19.82 -7.67
CA VAL A 300 2.03 18.37 -7.79
C VAL A 300 0.64 18.14 -8.33
N LYS A 301 0.51 17.32 -9.37
CA LYS A 301 -0.79 17.00 -9.97
C LYS A 301 -1.61 16.14 -9.00
N ASP A 302 -2.81 16.58 -8.63
CA ASP A 302 -3.71 15.78 -7.79
C ASP A 302 -4.02 14.43 -8.46
N TYR A 303 -4.04 13.38 -7.64
CA TYR A 303 -4.22 11.98 -8.02
C TYR A 303 -3.13 11.40 -8.91
N SER A 304 -2.03 12.11 -9.16
CA SER A 304 -0.87 11.53 -9.82
C SER A 304 -0.17 10.50 -8.92
N ALA A 305 0.53 9.55 -9.52
CA ALA A 305 1.13 8.40 -8.85
C ALA A 305 2.52 8.08 -9.43
N TRP A 306 3.28 7.19 -8.80
CA TRP A 306 4.56 6.72 -9.36
C TRP A 306 4.44 5.55 -10.36
N SER A 307 3.27 4.89 -10.42
CA SER A 307 3.10 3.58 -11.05
C SER A 307 1.86 3.46 -11.95
N ASP A 308 1.25 4.58 -12.37
CA ASP A 308 0.08 4.58 -13.28
C ASP A 308 0.39 3.97 -14.67
N TYR A 309 -0.65 3.67 -15.45
CA TYR A 309 -0.51 3.27 -16.85
C TYR A 309 -0.08 4.46 -17.72
N PHE A 310 1.23 4.73 -17.73
CA PHE A 310 1.79 5.90 -18.38
C PHE A 310 1.60 5.91 -19.91
N ASP A 311 1.46 4.73 -20.53
CA ASP A 311 1.11 4.58 -21.95
C ASP A 311 -0.28 5.15 -22.30
N LEU A 312 -1.15 5.32 -21.31
CA LEU A 312 -2.48 5.92 -21.47
C LEU A 312 -2.53 7.40 -21.09
N SER A 313 -1.41 7.98 -20.65
CA SER A 313 -1.31 9.39 -20.27
C SER A 313 -1.63 10.31 -21.45
N THR A 314 -2.44 11.34 -21.20
CA THR A 314 -2.83 12.34 -22.20
C THR A 314 -2.07 13.66 -22.07
N ASP A 315 -1.32 13.84 -20.98
CA ASP A 315 -0.65 15.10 -20.62
C ASP A 315 0.84 14.92 -20.27
N GLY A 316 1.38 13.70 -20.45
CA GLY A 316 2.77 13.38 -20.08
C GLY A 316 2.99 13.32 -18.56
N LYS A 317 1.91 13.24 -17.77
CA LYS A 317 1.92 13.07 -16.32
C LYS A 317 1.16 11.80 -15.95
N THR A 318 1.43 11.26 -14.78
CA THR A 318 0.68 10.14 -14.23
C THR A 318 -0.67 10.61 -13.65
N SER A 319 -1.56 9.66 -13.37
CA SER A 319 -2.82 9.78 -12.65
C SER A 319 -2.93 8.57 -11.70
N ASP A 320 -4.14 8.25 -11.29
CA ASP A 320 -4.58 7.08 -10.53
C ASP A 320 -5.44 6.14 -11.39
N SER A 321 -5.33 6.27 -12.73
CA SER A 321 -6.19 5.55 -13.68
C SER A 321 -6.06 4.03 -13.50
N ARG A 322 -4.86 3.56 -13.13
CA ARG A 322 -4.60 2.16 -12.76
C ARG A 322 -5.60 1.63 -11.74
N TRP A 323 -5.85 2.35 -10.65
CA TRP A 323 -6.71 1.86 -9.56
C TRP A 323 -8.18 2.22 -9.75
N LEU A 324 -8.50 3.25 -10.54
CA LEU A 324 -9.89 3.64 -10.82
C LEU A 324 -10.51 2.84 -11.97
N GLY A 325 -9.72 2.42 -12.96
CA GLY A 325 -10.21 1.76 -14.17
C GLY A 325 -10.78 2.71 -15.24
N TYR A 326 -10.68 4.02 -15.03
CA TYR A 326 -10.98 5.04 -16.04
C TYR A 326 -9.98 6.19 -15.98
N ARG A 327 -9.84 6.93 -17.08
CA ARG A 327 -8.99 8.12 -17.12
C ARG A 327 -9.74 9.35 -16.65
N ARG A 328 -9.20 10.09 -15.68
CA ARG A 328 -9.80 11.34 -15.19
C ARG A 328 -9.94 12.41 -16.27
N ALA A 329 -9.03 12.44 -17.25
CA ALA A 329 -8.98 13.47 -18.29
C ALA A 329 -10.22 13.50 -19.20
N ASP A 330 -10.81 12.33 -19.48
CA ASP A 330 -11.96 12.21 -20.39
C ASP A 330 -13.08 11.29 -19.87
N GLY A 331 -12.95 10.77 -18.65
CA GLY A 331 -13.92 9.89 -18.01
C GLY A 331 -14.02 8.50 -18.65
N LYS A 332 -13.11 8.14 -19.56
CA LYS A 332 -13.21 6.91 -20.35
C LYS A 332 -12.62 5.72 -19.62
N VAL A 333 -13.41 4.66 -19.54
CA VAL A 333 -13.02 3.33 -19.09
C VAL A 333 -12.18 2.67 -20.18
N PHE A 334 -11.11 2.00 -19.79
CA PHE A 334 -10.17 1.36 -20.71
C PHE A 334 -10.01 -0.13 -20.39
N ALA A 335 -9.34 -0.85 -21.28
CA ALA A 335 -8.98 -2.24 -21.09
C ALA A 335 -7.46 -2.41 -20.96
N ARG A 336 -7.04 -3.52 -20.36
CA ARG A 336 -5.64 -3.96 -20.29
C ARG A 336 -5.52 -5.40 -20.77
N GLU A 337 -4.35 -5.75 -21.31
CA GLU A 337 -4.11 -7.10 -21.80
C GLU A 337 -3.59 -8.01 -20.69
N VAL A 338 -4.20 -9.18 -20.56
CA VAL A 338 -3.79 -10.27 -19.65
C VAL A 338 -3.82 -11.56 -20.45
N ASN A 339 -2.71 -12.29 -20.54
CA ASN A 339 -2.64 -13.57 -21.26
C ASN A 339 -3.20 -13.51 -22.70
N GLY A 340 -2.95 -12.41 -23.42
CA GLY A 340 -3.41 -12.20 -24.80
C GLY A 340 -4.89 -11.83 -24.98
N ARG A 341 -5.64 -11.62 -23.89
CA ARG A 341 -7.02 -11.10 -23.91
C ARG A 341 -7.10 -9.70 -23.32
N LYS A 342 -7.93 -8.84 -23.90
CA LYS A 342 -8.25 -7.52 -23.33
C LYS A 342 -9.34 -7.68 -22.26
N ILE A 343 -9.04 -7.20 -21.05
CA ILE A 343 -9.95 -7.19 -19.92
C ILE A 343 -10.33 -5.74 -19.62
N SER A 344 -11.63 -5.44 -19.65
CA SER A 344 -12.13 -4.12 -19.24
C SER A 344 -11.79 -3.84 -17.79
N GLN A 345 -11.32 -2.63 -17.50
CA GLN A 345 -10.99 -2.21 -16.13
C GLN A 345 -12.21 -1.65 -15.38
N ILE A 346 -13.42 -1.76 -15.95
CA ILE A 346 -14.69 -1.32 -15.33
C ILE A 346 -14.92 -1.94 -13.94
N TRP A 347 -14.39 -3.13 -13.70
CA TRP A 347 -14.48 -3.80 -12.40
C TRP A 347 -13.79 -2.99 -11.29
N LYS A 348 -12.75 -2.21 -11.60
CA LYS A 348 -12.06 -1.35 -10.64
C LYS A 348 -12.92 -0.17 -10.21
N VAL A 349 -13.76 0.34 -11.12
CA VAL A 349 -14.76 1.36 -10.80
C VAL A 349 -15.75 0.81 -9.78
N ALA A 350 -16.30 -0.37 -10.07
CA ALA A 350 -17.26 -1.04 -9.20
C ALA A 350 -16.63 -1.38 -7.84
N PHE A 351 -15.42 -1.94 -7.82
CA PHE A 351 -14.73 -2.31 -6.59
C PHE A 351 -14.39 -1.08 -5.74
N THR A 352 -13.92 0.01 -6.35
CA THR A 352 -13.63 1.26 -5.63
C THR A 352 -14.91 1.83 -5.01
N ARG A 353 -15.98 1.97 -5.80
CA ARG A 353 -17.27 2.47 -5.31
C ARG A 353 -17.86 1.58 -4.22
N LEU A 354 -17.74 0.25 -4.35
CA LEU A 354 -18.18 -0.69 -3.33
C LEU A 354 -17.48 -0.43 -2.02
N PHE A 355 -16.14 -0.41 -2.01
CA PHE A 355 -15.38 -0.22 -0.78
C PHE A 355 -15.57 1.17 -0.19
N GLU A 356 -15.74 2.22 -1.00
CA GLU A 356 -16.15 3.55 -0.49
C GLU A 356 -17.52 3.50 0.23
N GLU A 357 -18.50 2.77 -0.30
CA GLU A 357 -19.79 2.56 0.37
C GLU A 357 -19.65 1.72 1.65
N LEU A 358 -18.90 0.62 1.60
CA LEU A 358 -18.71 -0.28 2.75
C LEU A 358 -17.92 0.37 3.88
N ASN A 359 -16.86 1.13 3.57
CA ASN A 359 -16.09 1.88 4.57
C ASN A 359 -16.98 2.85 5.33
N ARG A 360 -17.83 3.60 4.61
CA ARG A 360 -18.80 4.53 5.21
C ARG A 360 -19.83 3.81 6.06
N THR A 361 -20.32 2.65 5.62
CA THR A 361 -21.25 1.84 6.40
C THR A 361 -20.62 1.32 7.69
N VAL A 362 -19.40 0.77 7.63
CA VAL A 362 -18.67 0.30 8.82
C VAL A 362 -18.38 1.46 9.75
N ARG A 363 -17.84 2.58 9.24
CA ARG A 363 -17.58 3.79 10.03
C ARG A 363 -18.84 4.26 10.72
N LEU A 364 -19.98 4.31 10.04
CA LEU A 364 -21.24 4.74 10.65
C LEU A 364 -21.62 3.83 11.83
N GLY A 365 -21.56 2.50 11.66
CA GLY A 365 -21.84 1.55 12.74
C GLY A 365 -20.90 1.71 13.93
N VAL A 366 -19.60 1.83 13.66
CA VAL A 366 -18.56 2.04 14.68
C VAL A 366 -18.79 3.36 15.43
N LEU A 367 -19.02 4.46 14.72
CA LEU A 367 -19.26 5.76 15.35
C LEU A 367 -20.56 5.77 16.16
N LYS A 368 -21.60 5.07 15.70
CA LYS A 368 -22.86 4.93 16.46
C LYS A 368 -22.65 4.15 17.76
N GLY A 369 -21.99 3.01 17.69
CA GLY A 369 -21.68 2.23 18.89
C GLY A 369 -20.77 3.00 19.86
N LEU A 370 -19.77 3.74 19.36
CA LEU A 370 -18.89 4.56 20.20
C LEU A 370 -19.61 5.79 20.79
N GLU A 371 -20.57 6.37 20.07
CA GLU A 371 -21.42 7.47 20.55
C GLU A 371 -22.28 7.02 21.73
N GLU A 372 -22.84 5.80 21.69
CA GLU A 372 -23.61 5.21 22.79
C GLU A 372 -22.78 4.97 24.05
N LEU A 373 -21.47 4.72 23.89
CA LEU A 373 -20.49 4.59 24.97
C LEU A 373 -19.89 5.94 25.43
N GLU A 374 -20.41 7.06 24.91
CA GLU A 374 -19.93 8.42 25.15
C GLU A 374 -18.41 8.58 24.89
N ALA A 375 -17.88 7.85 23.90
CA ALA A 375 -16.46 7.80 23.60
C ALA A 375 -16.00 8.93 22.65
N ASN A 376 -14.79 9.45 22.86
CA ASN A 376 -14.07 10.22 21.85
C ASN A 376 -13.57 9.27 20.75
N SER A 377 -14.40 9.10 19.71
CA SER A 377 -14.21 8.08 18.69
C SER A 377 -12.90 8.21 17.91
N GLU A 378 -12.51 9.42 17.51
CA GLU A 378 -11.29 9.61 16.70
C GLU A 378 -10.04 9.25 17.52
N GLU A 379 -9.98 9.68 18.78
CA GLU A 379 -8.86 9.34 19.67
C GLU A 379 -8.81 7.85 20.01
N PHE A 380 -9.95 7.25 20.33
CA PHE A 380 -10.04 5.81 20.59
C PHE A 380 -9.54 4.99 19.39
N LEU A 381 -10.01 5.32 18.17
CA LEU A 381 -9.63 4.58 16.97
C LEU A 381 -8.14 4.75 16.65
N VAL A 382 -7.50 5.88 16.94
CA VAL A 382 -6.04 6.00 16.82
C VAL A 382 -5.33 5.12 17.87
N ARG A 383 -5.73 5.20 19.14
CA ARG A 383 -5.11 4.42 20.21
C ARG A 383 -5.33 2.91 20.07
N TYR A 384 -6.41 2.49 19.41
CA TYR A 384 -6.66 1.07 19.13
C TYR A 384 -5.54 0.43 18.28
N ALA A 385 -4.72 1.21 17.56
CA ALA A 385 -3.50 0.73 16.92
C ALA A 385 -2.59 -0.01 17.94
N ARG A 386 -2.53 0.45 19.20
CA ARG A 386 -1.76 -0.18 20.28
C ARG A 386 -2.23 -1.59 20.61
N ILE A 387 -3.47 -1.94 20.27
CA ILE A 387 -3.99 -3.31 20.36
C ILE A 387 -3.69 -4.07 19.08
N PHE A 388 -4.01 -3.47 17.93
CA PHE A 388 -3.87 -4.14 16.64
C PHE A 388 -2.41 -4.54 16.35
N PHE A 389 -1.46 -3.64 16.65
CA PHE A 389 -0.02 -3.85 16.49
C PHE A 389 0.70 -4.06 17.84
N ARG A 390 0.02 -4.63 18.85
CA ARG A 390 0.54 -4.76 20.22
C ARG A 390 1.97 -5.28 20.30
N ASP A 391 2.26 -6.40 19.63
CA ASP A 391 3.59 -7.03 19.70
C ASP A 391 4.72 -6.08 19.26
N TYR A 392 4.45 -5.22 18.27
CA TYR A 392 5.39 -4.20 17.82
C TYR A 392 5.58 -3.11 18.87
N TYR A 393 4.50 -2.57 19.41
CA TYR A 393 4.59 -1.52 20.43
C TYR A 393 5.23 -2.01 21.73
N ASP A 394 4.93 -3.25 22.14
CA ASP A 394 5.57 -3.92 23.27
C ASP A 394 7.09 -4.10 23.03
N HIS A 395 7.51 -4.43 21.81
CA HIS A 395 8.93 -4.53 21.46
C HIS A 395 9.68 -3.21 21.73
N PHE A 396 9.06 -2.06 21.43
CA PHE A 396 9.64 -0.74 21.69
C PHE A 396 9.35 -0.19 23.10
N GLY A 397 8.71 -0.97 23.97
CA GLY A 397 8.37 -0.56 25.33
C GLY A 397 7.37 0.60 25.38
N MET A 398 6.51 0.71 24.37
CA MET A 398 5.45 1.72 24.33
C MET A 398 4.20 1.24 25.08
N GLU A 399 3.35 2.17 25.50
CA GLU A 399 2.12 1.87 26.24
C GLU A 399 1.09 1.11 25.38
N THR A 400 0.63 -0.04 25.86
CA THR A 400 -0.33 -0.93 25.19
C THR A 400 -1.42 -1.47 26.13
N SER A 401 -1.47 -0.99 27.38
CA SER A 401 -2.51 -1.39 28.33
C SER A 401 -3.91 -1.02 27.85
N LEU A 402 -4.87 -1.83 28.25
CA LEU A 402 -6.28 -1.55 27.95
C LEU A 402 -6.73 -0.23 28.57
N ASP A 403 -6.22 0.14 29.75
CA ASP A 403 -6.54 1.42 30.40
C ASP A 403 -6.17 2.62 29.51
N TYR A 404 -4.99 2.59 28.87
CA TYR A 404 -4.57 3.65 27.94
C TYR A 404 -5.46 3.72 26.70
N VAL A 405 -5.80 2.56 26.13
CA VAL A 405 -6.58 2.48 24.89
C VAL A 405 -8.05 2.83 25.12
N LEU A 406 -8.61 2.45 26.28
CA LEU A 406 -10.01 2.68 26.64
C LEU A 406 -10.26 4.00 27.35
N GLU A 407 -9.21 4.77 27.73
CA GLU A 407 -9.38 6.10 28.32
C GLU A 407 -10.32 7.01 27.50
N PRO A 408 -10.21 7.10 26.15
CA PRO A 408 -11.14 7.91 25.35
C PRO A 408 -12.54 7.30 25.25
N ALA A 409 -12.73 6.05 25.67
CA ALA A 409 -13.99 5.33 25.70
C ALA A 409 -14.46 5.02 27.14
N ASN A 410 -14.05 5.84 28.10
CA ASN A 410 -14.49 5.75 29.52
C ASN A 410 -14.22 4.40 30.21
N GLY A 411 -13.29 3.58 29.69
CA GLY A 411 -13.04 2.23 30.22
C GLY A 411 -13.99 1.15 29.69
N GLU A 412 -14.89 1.47 28.76
CA GLU A 412 -15.93 0.55 28.27
C GLU A 412 -15.35 -0.50 27.32
N GLY A 413 -15.27 -1.75 27.78
CA GLY A 413 -14.67 -2.86 27.03
C GLY A 413 -15.38 -3.18 25.71
N GLU A 414 -16.67 -2.87 25.56
CA GLU A 414 -17.43 -3.08 24.32
C GLU A 414 -16.85 -2.27 23.14
N ALA A 415 -16.20 -1.14 23.41
CA ALA A 415 -15.54 -0.32 22.39
C ALA A 415 -14.45 -1.11 21.63
N LEU A 416 -13.81 -2.10 22.26
CA LEU A 416 -12.75 -2.91 21.66
C LEU A 416 -13.24 -3.68 20.42
N ARG A 417 -14.47 -4.19 20.46
CA ARG A 417 -15.08 -4.88 19.31
C ARG A 417 -15.31 -3.92 18.14
N LEU A 418 -15.70 -2.67 18.42
CA LEU A 418 -15.85 -1.64 17.40
C LEU A 418 -14.51 -1.19 16.81
N GLY A 419 -13.47 -1.06 17.66
CA GLY A 419 -12.10 -0.81 17.23
C GLY A 419 -11.58 -1.92 16.31
N ARG A 420 -11.81 -3.17 16.68
CA ARG A 420 -11.47 -4.35 15.86
C ARG A 420 -12.13 -4.27 14.48
N VAL A 421 -13.44 -4.12 14.44
CA VAL A 421 -14.22 -4.01 13.19
C VAL A 421 -13.68 -2.89 12.31
N TYR A 422 -13.40 -1.72 12.89
CA TYR A 422 -12.86 -0.59 12.14
C TYR A 422 -11.50 -0.92 11.52
N TYR A 423 -10.60 -1.56 12.27
CA TYR A 423 -9.28 -1.95 11.77
C TYR A 423 -9.33 -3.09 10.75
N LEU A 424 -10.31 -4.00 10.86
CA LEU A 424 -10.57 -4.98 9.80
C LEU A 424 -11.01 -4.27 8.52
N MET A 425 -11.90 -3.28 8.61
CA MET A 425 -12.26 -2.46 7.46
C MET A 425 -11.04 -1.75 6.86
N LEU A 426 -10.17 -1.14 7.69
CA LEU A 426 -8.94 -0.50 7.20
C LEU A 426 -8.00 -1.51 6.50
N LEU A 427 -7.80 -2.70 7.09
CA LEU A 427 -7.02 -3.78 6.50
C LEU A 427 -7.60 -4.24 5.14
N ALA A 428 -8.92 -4.24 5.01
CA ALA A 428 -9.61 -4.59 3.77
C ALA A 428 -9.45 -3.56 2.63
N ASN A 429 -8.75 -2.44 2.84
CA ASN A 429 -8.58 -1.38 1.86
C ASN A 429 -7.23 -1.38 1.13
N HIS A 430 -6.49 -2.50 1.14
CA HIS A 430 -5.26 -2.63 0.35
C HIS A 430 -5.47 -2.16 -1.10
N SER A 431 -4.52 -1.40 -1.64
CA SER A 431 -4.54 -0.97 -3.05
C SER A 431 -4.30 -2.12 -4.02
N CYS A 432 -3.60 -3.18 -3.57
CA CYS A 432 -3.12 -4.32 -4.35
C CYS A 432 -4.11 -4.88 -5.37
N PRO A 433 -5.39 -5.17 -5.03
CA PRO A 433 -6.32 -5.73 -6.00
C PRO A 433 -6.39 -4.88 -7.27
N ARG A 434 -6.54 -3.56 -7.10
CA ARG A 434 -6.75 -2.62 -8.20
C ARG A 434 -5.44 -2.24 -8.90
N PHE A 435 -4.29 -2.69 -8.43
CA PHE A 435 -3.02 -2.53 -9.16
C PHE A 435 -2.98 -3.40 -10.42
N TRP A 436 -3.48 -4.64 -10.29
CA TRP A 436 -3.44 -5.67 -11.33
C TRP A 436 -4.58 -5.53 -12.34
N GLU A 437 -4.39 -6.10 -13.51
CA GLU A 437 -5.34 -5.98 -14.63
C GLU A 437 -6.59 -6.86 -14.46
N ASN A 438 -6.46 -8.03 -13.82
CA ASN A 438 -7.55 -8.97 -13.53
C ASN A 438 -8.02 -8.88 -12.07
N LEU A 439 -9.32 -9.04 -11.85
CA LEU A 439 -9.94 -9.01 -10.52
C LEU A 439 -9.60 -10.26 -9.69
N ASP A 440 -9.68 -11.47 -10.28
CA ASP A 440 -9.51 -12.74 -9.55
C ASP A 440 -8.04 -12.96 -9.16
N THR A 441 -7.69 -12.49 -7.96
CA THR A 441 -6.35 -12.55 -7.37
C THR A 441 -6.45 -12.77 -5.86
N ARG A 442 -5.37 -13.30 -5.25
CA ARG A 442 -5.34 -13.60 -3.80
C ARG A 442 -5.60 -12.36 -2.94
N VAL A 443 -5.18 -11.18 -3.41
CA VAL A 443 -5.37 -9.90 -2.72
C VAL A 443 -6.81 -9.39 -2.81
N ALA A 444 -7.51 -9.60 -3.94
CA ALA A 444 -8.93 -9.26 -4.05
C ALA A 444 -9.78 -10.13 -3.12
N PHE A 445 -9.44 -11.42 -3.04
CA PHE A 445 -10.03 -12.34 -2.08
C PHE A 445 -9.76 -11.88 -0.63
N GLY A 446 -8.52 -11.53 -0.31
CA GLY A 446 -8.12 -11.00 1.00
C GLY A 446 -8.98 -9.81 1.43
N ASN A 447 -9.04 -8.75 0.62
CA ASN A 447 -9.86 -7.57 0.90
C ASN A 447 -11.34 -7.91 1.12
N ALA A 448 -11.93 -8.71 0.23
CA ALA A 448 -13.34 -9.08 0.33
C ALA A 448 -13.63 -9.97 1.55
N SER A 449 -12.73 -10.89 1.90
CA SER A 449 -12.90 -11.77 3.07
C SER A 449 -12.80 -10.99 4.38
N VAL A 450 -11.81 -10.09 4.52
CA VAL A 450 -11.64 -9.27 5.71
C VAL A 450 -12.81 -8.28 5.88
N MET A 451 -13.27 -7.67 4.78
CA MET A 451 -14.45 -6.80 4.81
C MET A 451 -15.72 -7.56 5.19
N ALA A 452 -15.90 -8.77 4.65
CA ALA A 452 -17.01 -9.65 5.04
C ALA A 452 -16.99 -9.96 6.54
N LYS A 453 -15.80 -10.20 7.12
CA LYS A 453 -15.65 -10.41 8.57
C LYS A 453 -16.12 -9.18 9.37
N ALA A 454 -15.65 -7.99 8.99
CA ALA A 454 -16.03 -6.75 9.67
C ALA A 454 -17.54 -6.51 9.64
N LEU A 455 -18.20 -6.74 8.50
CA LEU A 455 -19.64 -6.58 8.34
C LEU A 455 -20.43 -7.60 9.18
N ILE A 456 -20.01 -8.87 9.21
CA ILE A 456 -20.68 -9.91 9.99
C ILE A 456 -20.53 -9.62 11.49
N GLU A 457 -19.34 -9.22 11.95
CA GLU A 457 -19.14 -8.84 13.35
C GLU A 457 -20.02 -7.63 13.75
N LEU A 458 -20.31 -6.69 12.83
CA LEU A 458 -21.28 -5.61 13.07
C LEU A 458 -22.73 -6.07 13.08
N MET A 459 -23.13 -6.99 12.20
CA MET A 459 -24.48 -7.58 12.24
C MET A 459 -24.74 -8.25 13.59
N GLU A 460 -23.73 -8.89 14.16
CA GLU A 460 -23.81 -9.52 15.47
C GLU A 460 -23.74 -8.51 16.63
N TYR A 461 -22.99 -7.43 16.49
CA TYR A 461 -22.95 -6.36 17.50
C TYR A 461 -24.32 -5.69 17.64
N PHE A 462 -24.98 -5.41 16.51
CA PHE A 462 -26.29 -4.77 16.44
C PHE A 462 -27.44 -5.76 16.36
N ASP A 463 -27.31 -6.98 16.90
CA ASP A 463 -28.37 -7.98 16.81
C ASP A 463 -29.65 -7.53 17.53
N GLY A 464 -30.77 -7.56 16.80
CA GLY A 464 -32.07 -7.04 17.26
C GLY A 464 -32.25 -5.52 17.15
N ASP A 465 -31.24 -4.78 16.66
CA ASP A 465 -31.31 -3.35 16.37
C ASP A 465 -31.70 -3.09 14.89
N GLU A 466 -32.38 -1.97 14.62
CA GLU A 466 -32.75 -1.59 13.25
C GLU A 466 -31.53 -1.40 12.33
N LEU A 467 -30.37 -1.02 12.90
CA LEU A 467 -29.10 -0.87 12.19
C LEU A 467 -28.55 -2.18 11.65
N GLN A 468 -28.94 -3.34 12.19
CA GLN A 468 -28.51 -4.65 11.68
C GLN A 468 -28.78 -4.80 10.18
N SER A 469 -29.94 -4.30 9.73
CA SER A 469 -30.37 -4.38 8.33
C SER A 469 -29.43 -3.66 7.38
N LEU A 470 -28.81 -2.55 7.82
CA LEU A 470 -27.83 -1.81 7.02
C LEU A 470 -26.59 -2.66 6.72
N PHE A 471 -26.10 -3.41 7.71
CA PHE A 471 -24.93 -4.27 7.54
C PHE A 471 -25.26 -5.51 6.70
N VAL A 472 -26.46 -6.05 6.85
CA VAL A 472 -27.00 -7.12 5.98
C VAL A 472 -27.01 -6.65 4.53
N GLU A 473 -27.55 -5.46 4.23
CA GLU A 473 -27.55 -4.90 2.88
C GLU A 473 -26.14 -4.70 2.32
N ALA A 474 -25.21 -4.18 3.13
CA ALA A 474 -23.81 -4.03 2.75
C ALA A 474 -23.15 -5.37 2.40
N TYR A 475 -23.37 -6.42 3.19
CA TYR A 475 -22.85 -7.75 2.90
C TYR A 475 -23.51 -8.38 1.66
N LEU A 476 -24.81 -8.14 1.44
CA LEU A 476 -25.49 -8.56 0.22
C LEU A 476 -24.89 -7.93 -1.04
N LYS A 477 -24.32 -6.72 -0.97
CA LYS A 477 -23.58 -6.13 -2.11
C LYS A 477 -22.29 -6.89 -2.43
N LEU A 478 -21.59 -7.44 -1.43
CA LEU A 478 -20.44 -8.33 -1.67
C LEU A 478 -20.89 -9.64 -2.33
N LEU A 479 -21.97 -10.25 -1.84
CA LEU A 479 -22.50 -11.48 -2.41
C LEU A 479 -23.01 -11.30 -3.84
N ASN A 480 -23.63 -10.16 -4.15
CA ASN A 480 -24.23 -9.85 -5.44
C ASN A 480 -23.37 -8.87 -6.26
N PHE A 481 -22.05 -8.95 -6.17
CA PHE A 481 -21.12 -8.01 -6.84
C PHE A 481 -21.41 -7.87 -8.34
N GLU A 482 -21.73 -8.98 -9.01
CA GLU A 482 -22.10 -9.01 -10.44
C GLU A 482 -23.27 -8.06 -10.79
N ASN A 483 -24.25 -7.93 -9.90
CA ASN A 483 -25.46 -7.14 -10.13
C ASN A 483 -25.23 -5.63 -9.93
N LEU A 484 -24.09 -5.24 -9.34
CA LEU A 484 -23.74 -3.84 -9.12
C LEU A 484 -23.51 -3.10 -10.44
N TYR A 485 -23.14 -3.80 -11.51
CA TYR A 485 -23.07 -3.23 -12.86
C TYR A 485 -24.38 -2.57 -13.28
N HIS A 486 -25.49 -3.27 -13.09
CA HIS A 486 -26.83 -2.79 -13.41
C HIS A 486 -27.32 -1.75 -12.40
N LEU A 487 -27.13 -2.02 -11.11
CA LEU A 487 -27.56 -1.12 -10.03
C LEU A 487 -26.91 0.27 -10.13
N TRP A 488 -25.64 0.32 -10.50
CA TRP A 488 -24.88 1.57 -10.63
C TRP A 488 -24.85 2.13 -12.04
N ASN A 489 -25.59 1.52 -12.98
CA ASN A 489 -25.66 1.96 -14.37
C ASN A 489 -24.27 2.16 -15.00
N LEU A 490 -23.36 1.19 -14.76
CA LEU A 490 -21.97 1.28 -15.24
C LEU A 490 -21.90 1.26 -16.78
N SER A 491 -22.93 0.72 -17.44
CA SER A 491 -23.10 0.75 -18.89
C SER A 491 -23.12 2.16 -19.49
N ALA A 492 -23.53 3.17 -18.71
CA ALA A 492 -23.58 4.56 -19.16
C ALA A 492 -22.22 5.27 -19.14
N MET A 493 -21.18 4.65 -18.57
CA MET A 493 -19.85 5.24 -18.56
C MET A 493 -19.25 5.29 -19.97
N PRO A 494 -18.50 6.36 -20.32
CA PRO A 494 -17.77 6.43 -21.58
C PRO A 494 -16.72 5.31 -21.68
N SER A 495 -16.61 4.71 -22.87
CA SER A 495 -15.63 3.68 -23.21
C SER A 495 -14.49 4.26 -24.08
N LEU A 496 -13.25 3.80 -23.90
CA LEU A 496 -12.09 4.24 -24.67
C LEU A 496 -12.13 3.69 -26.10
N GLU A 497 -12.32 2.39 -26.26
CA GLU A 497 -12.43 1.67 -27.53
C GLU A 497 -13.89 1.40 -27.94
N GLY A 498 -14.85 1.66 -27.05
CA GLY A 498 -16.28 1.62 -27.33
C GLY A 498 -17.00 0.34 -26.87
N TRP A 499 -16.32 -0.55 -26.16
CA TRP A 499 -16.86 -1.84 -25.71
C TRP A 499 -16.68 -2.09 -24.22
N GLU A 500 -15.76 -1.37 -23.56
CA GLU A 500 -15.30 -1.65 -22.20
C GLU A 500 -16.40 -1.56 -21.14
N THR A 501 -17.45 -0.78 -21.40
CA THR A 501 -18.59 -0.62 -20.47
C THR A 501 -19.78 -1.51 -20.83
N GLY A 502 -19.68 -2.36 -21.85
CA GLY A 502 -20.72 -3.33 -22.21
C GLY A 502 -20.87 -4.47 -21.18
N GLU A 503 -22.05 -5.10 -21.15
CA GLU A 503 -22.35 -6.19 -20.22
C GLU A 503 -21.46 -7.42 -20.45
N ASP A 504 -21.15 -7.76 -21.70
CA ASP A 504 -20.21 -8.83 -22.03
C ASP A 504 -18.80 -8.54 -21.49
N ALA A 505 -18.37 -7.28 -21.56
CA ALA A 505 -17.07 -6.85 -21.05
C ALA A 505 -17.00 -6.94 -19.52
N TRP A 506 -18.09 -6.58 -18.84
CA TRP A 506 -18.24 -6.75 -17.39
C TRP A 506 -18.19 -8.22 -16.99
N ASN A 507 -19.00 -9.07 -17.64
CA ASN A 507 -19.11 -10.48 -17.32
C ASN A 507 -17.78 -11.22 -17.53
N GLU A 508 -17.04 -10.90 -18.59
CA GLU A 508 -15.70 -11.47 -18.80
C GLU A 508 -14.69 -10.94 -17.77
N ALA A 509 -14.79 -9.67 -17.36
CA ALA A 509 -13.84 -9.08 -16.41
C ALA A 509 -13.96 -9.60 -14.97
N ILE A 510 -15.15 -10.06 -14.56
CA ILE A 510 -15.39 -10.63 -13.22
C ILE A 510 -15.37 -12.15 -13.19
N LYS A 511 -15.13 -12.79 -14.34
CA LYS A 511 -15.15 -14.24 -14.49
C LYS A 511 -14.13 -14.91 -13.56
N PRO A 512 -14.47 -16.06 -12.94
CA PRO A 512 -13.51 -16.82 -12.16
C PRO A 512 -12.33 -17.30 -13.03
N GLU A 513 -11.12 -17.23 -12.48
CA GLU A 513 -9.88 -17.72 -13.10
C GLU A 513 -9.46 -19.11 -12.57
N VAL A 514 -10.34 -19.79 -11.83
CA VAL A 514 -10.05 -21.06 -11.16
C VAL A 514 -11.05 -22.15 -11.54
N PRO A 515 -10.63 -23.44 -11.59
CA PRO A 515 -11.52 -24.52 -11.97
C PRO A 515 -12.56 -24.90 -10.89
N GLY A 516 -12.26 -24.61 -9.61
CA GLY A 516 -13.06 -25.05 -8.47
C GLY A 516 -14.27 -24.18 -8.11
N SER A 517 -14.53 -23.08 -8.83
CA SER A 517 -15.61 -22.15 -8.46
C SER A 517 -16.24 -21.47 -9.68
N GLY A 518 -17.59 -21.44 -9.70
CA GLY A 518 -18.36 -20.66 -10.67
C GLY A 518 -18.61 -19.19 -10.25
N TYR A 519 -18.15 -18.77 -9.08
CA TYR A 519 -18.40 -17.42 -8.55
C TYR A 519 -17.24 -16.48 -8.85
N ASN A 520 -17.52 -15.20 -9.10
CA ASN A 520 -16.50 -14.15 -9.07
C ASN A 520 -15.81 -14.11 -7.69
N VAL A 521 -14.56 -13.63 -7.64
CA VAL A 521 -13.73 -13.69 -6.43
C VAL A 521 -14.33 -12.96 -5.21
N VAL A 522 -15.10 -11.88 -5.43
CA VAL A 522 -15.71 -11.09 -4.35
C VAL A 522 -16.83 -11.89 -3.68
N THR A 523 -17.74 -12.45 -4.48
CA THR A 523 -18.79 -13.35 -4.00
C THR A 523 -18.18 -14.59 -3.35
N ARG A 524 -17.14 -15.18 -3.96
CA ARG A 524 -16.44 -16.37 -3.45
C ARG A 524 -15.87 -16.14 -2.05
N ALA A 525 -15.18 -15.02 -1.84
CA ALA A 525 -14.61 -14.64 -0.55
C ALA A 525 -15.68 -14.34 0.50
N ALA A 526 -16.73 -13.60 0.13
CA ALA A 526 -17.84 -13.30 1.04
C ALA A 526 -18.56 -14.57 1.50
N LEU A 527 -18.79 -15.54 0.60
CA LEU A 527 -19.33 -16.86 0.95
C LEU A 527 -18.36 -17.70 1.79
N TYR A 528 -17.05 -17.60 1.53
CA TYR A 528 -16.02 -18.34 2.27
C TYR A 528 -16.02 -17.98 3.76
N VAL A 529 -16.20 -16.69 4.07
CA VAL A 529 -16.36 -16.19 5.44
C VAL A 529 -17.78 -16.48 5.94
N GLY A 530 -18.81 -16.16 5.14
CA GLY A 530 -20.20 -16.30 5.53
C GLY A 530 -20.61 -17.72 5.91
N LYS A 531 -20.09 -18.75 5.22
CA LYS A 531 -20.37 -20.15 5.54
C LYS A 531 -19.84 -20.56 6.93
N ARG A 532 -18.83 -19.85 7.42
CA ARG A 532 -18.18 -20.08 8.72
C ARG A 532 -18.82 -19.24 9.81
N ASP A 533 -19.21 -18.00 9.51
CA ASP A 533 -19.54 -17.01 10.56
C ASP A 533 -21.03 -16.71 10.66
N LEU A 534 -21.80 -16.74 9.57
CA LEU A 534 -23.23 -16.45 9.66
C LEU A 534 -23.95 -17.52 10.50
N ARG A 535 -24.64 -17.07 11.54
CA ARG A 535 -25.45 -17.90 12.46
C ARG A 535 -26.94 -17.61 12.32
N GLY A 536 -27.76 -18.44 12.97
CA GLY A 536 -29.21 -18.22 13.08
C GLY A 536 -29.91 -17.97 11.74
N GLU A 537 -30.73 -16.92 11.71
CA GLU A 537 -31.48 -16.50 10.51
C GLU A 537 -30.57 -15.89 9.44
N LEU A 538 -29.45 -15.26 9.81
CA LEU A 538 -28.50 -14.68 8.86
C LEU A 538 -27.87 -15.74 7.95
N ARG A 539 -27.77 -17.00 8.42
CA ARG A 539 -27.33 -18.11 7.56
C ARG A 539 -28.24 -18.33 6.35
N ASN A 540 -29.50 -17.87 6.39
CA ASN A 540 -30.42 -17.96 5.25
C ASN A 540 -29.94 -17.14 4.04
N LEU A 541 -29.17 -16.07 4.27
CA LEU A 541 -28.65 -15.19 3.20
C LEU A 541 -27.82 -15.95 2.16
N ILE A 542 -27.17 -17.05 2.58
CA ILE A 542 -26.25 -17.82 1.73
C ILE A 542 -26.78 -19.22 1.35
N ARG A 543 -27.97 -19.63 1.81
CA ARG A 543 -28.49 -21.00 1.62
C ARG A 543 -28.72 -21.39 0.16
N HIS A 544 -28.90 -20.41 -0.72
CA HIS A 544 -29.14 -20.64 -2.15
C HIS A 544 -27.86 -20.78 -2.97
N TYR A 545 -26.69 -20.55 -2.37
CA TYR A 545 -25.39 -20.67 -3.03
C TYR A 545 -24.80 -22.07 -2.84
N SER A 546 -24.03 -22.52 -3.84
CA SER A 546 -23.22 -23.74 -3.78
C SER A 546 -21.99 -23.50 -2.90
N LEU A 547 -22.11 -23.74 -1.59
CA LEU A 547 -21.02 -23.45 -0.63
C LEU A 547 -19.75 -24.28 -0.83
N GLU A 548 -19.81 -25.36 -1.61
CA GLU A 548 -18.63 -26.13 -2.05
C GLU A 548 -17.72 -25.31 -2.97
N TRP A 549 -18.27 -24.32 -3.70
CA TRP A 549 -17.51 -23.42 -4.57
C TRP A 549 -16.95 -22.20 -3.85
N ALA A 550 -17.29 -22.03 -2.57
CA ALA A 550 -16.72 -20.99 -1.73
C ALA A 550 -15.37 -21.49 -1.20
N VAL A 551 -14.33 -21.43 -2.03
CA VAL A 551 -12.94 -21.82 -1.74
C VAL A 551 -12.02 -20.61 -1.85
N ALA A 552 -10.81 -20.71 -1.27
CA ALA A 552 -9.85 -19.62 -1.30
C ALA A 552 -8.97 -19.59 -2.57
N ASP A 553 -9.08 -20.55 -3.50
CA ASP A 553 -8.36 -20.52 -4.77
C ASP A 553 -8.66 -19.23 -5.55
N THR A 554 -7.65 -18.64 -6.20
CA THR A 554 -7.78 -17.46 -7.07
C THR A 554 -6.88 -17.56 -8.29
N GLY A 555 -7.04 -16.66 -9.26
CA GLY A 555 -6.01 -16.44 -10.29
C GLY A 555 -4.68 -15.98 -9.68
N HIS A 556 -3.59 -16.15 -10.44
CA HIS A 556 -2.25 -15.66 -10.06
C HIS A 556 -2.12 -14.14 -10.24
N ILE A 557 -1.27 -13.54 -9.42
CA ILE A 557 -0.84 -12.15 -9.61
C ILE A 557 0.27 -12.11 -10.67
N PRO A 558 0.13 -11.31 -11.76
CA PRO A 558 1.13 -11.25 -12.82
C PRO A 558 2.55 -10.93 -12.33
N GLY A 559 2.68 -10.01 -11.37
CA GLY A 559 3.97 -9.63 -10.78
C GLY A 559 4.64 -10.69 -9.93
N GLU A 560 3.94 -11.75 -9.53
CA GLU A 560 4.48 -12.81 -8.67
C GLU A 560 4.89 -14.06 -9.47
N THR A 561 4.70 -14.04 -10.80
CA THR A 561 5.01 -15.17 -11.69
C THR A 561 6.49 -15.52 -11.78
N HIS A 562 7.39 -14.65 -11.29
CA HIS A 562 8.81 -14.95 -11.16
C HIS A 562 9.12 -15.90 -9.99
N GLY A 563 8.18 -16.12 -9.07
CA GLY A 563 8.30 -17.12 -8.00
C GLY A 563 8.22 -18.54 -8.53
N GLU A 564 8.89 -19.48 -7.84
CA GLU A 564 8.81 -20.91 -8.15
C GLU A 564 7.62 -21.54 -7.43
N TRP A 565 6.42 -21.28 -7.94
CA TRP A 565 5.16 -21.82 -7.40
C TRP A 565 5.04 -23.33 -7.63
N GLU A 566 4.51 -24.05 -6.63
CA GLU A 566 4.13 -25.46 -6.75
C GLU A 566 3.00 -25.62 -7.78
N ASN A 567 1.91 -24.84 -7.64
CA ASN A 567 0.91 -24.67 -8.67
C ASN A 567 1.11 -23.38 -9.47
N ARG A 568 1.44 -23.51 -10.76
CA ARG A 568 1.67 -22.38 -11.67
C ARG A 568 0.44 -21.94 -12.46
N GLU A 569 -0.65 -22.70 -12.40
CA GLU A 569 -1.85 -22.44 -13.18
C GLU A 569 -2.77 -21.44 -12.47
N TRP A 570 -2.89 -21.56 -11.15
CA TRP A 570 -3.64 -20.62 -10.30
C TRP A 570 -3.03 -20.55 -8.89
N CYS A 571 -3.42 -19.53 -8.12
CA CYS A 571 -2.99 -19.36 -6.74
C CYS A 571 -3.85 -20.26 -5.83
N GLU A 572 -3.31 -21.42 -5.48
CA GLU A 572 -4.04 -22.46 -4.76
C GLU A 572 -4.22 -22.15 -3.27
N HIS A 573 -5.11 -22.91 -2.63
CA HIS A 573 -5.18 -23.07 -1.19
C HIS A 573 -5.34 -24.56 -0.88
N GLY A 574 -4.24 -25.23 -0.54
CA GLY A 574 -4.25 -26.64 -0.14
C GLY A 574 -4.87 -26.86 1.24
N GLU A 575 -5.53 -28.01 1.44
CA GLU A 575 -5.99 -28.49 2.75
C GLU A 575 -4.83 -28.78 3.72
#